data_AF-A0A841XY91-F1
#
_entry.id   AF-A0A841XY91-F1
#
_cell.length_a   1.000
_cell.length_b   1.000
_cell.length_c   1.000
_cell.angle_alpha   90.00
_cell.angle_beta   90.00
_cell.angle_gamma   90.00
#
_symmetry.space_group_name_H-M   'P 1'
#
loop_
_entity.id
_entity.type
_entity.pdbx_description
1 polymer ?
#
loop_
_entity_poly.entity_id
_entity_poly.type
_entity_poly.pdbx_seq_one_letter_code
_entity_poly.pdbx_strand_id
1 'polypeptide(L)'
;MTRKKPFLTLRDKTKLKNNRDQATAIMKLTKNYYQLDALKQYTELLPKQAIILELDEQLSSHAIYFAKYASAEKIYVPTEERQKEVQENMLHNHIQQVETVENDPEVWHTWLPSVHLVHFSKRIVHQAMVTQLLPYLANHAVLWLETENTDYDDLLATRNYHKVHSLPGHAVYMFQAQQIAAKQEDSTDVEKKVLAWLETYKGEIDEVANQFAKQQINAEAKHQRQLEKQKQLATKKWNEQLTAHQKELRQLTSQISDSNTMVQYISDAWNAEKMVNNDLNQRIYTLLEDEKPVLLALKERNIAQQKELAILRQENKQLANQLKQIKTKYERLNNTKVIRFMRKYWHLKKSRKLRNDT
;
A
#
# COMPACT_ATOMS: atom_id res chain seq x y z
N MET A 1 -2.47 -6.06 13.82
CA MET A 1 -1.47 -7.08 13.43
C MET A 1 -0.85 -6.69 12.09
N THR A 2 0.37 -6.15 12.09
CA THR A 2 1.13 -5.88 10.86
C THR A 2 1.62 -7.21 10.29
N ARG A 3 1.04 -7.66 9.17
CA ARG A 3 1.55 -8.84 8.43
C ARG A 3 3.00 -8.54 8.05
N LYS A 4 3.97 -9.22 8.68
CA LYS A 4 5.39 -9.14 8.31
C LYS A 4 5.49 -9.38 6.80
N LYS A 5 6.07 -8.43 6.05
CA LYS A 5 6.34 -8.64 4.62
C LYS A 5 7.21 -9.91 4.50
N PRO A 6 6.80 -10.92 3.71
CA PRO A 6 7.55 -12.17 3.63
C PRO A 6 8.94 -11.91 3.06
N PHE A 7 9.97 -12.65 3.48
CA PHE A 7 11.25 -12.67 2.78
C PHE A 7 11.20 -13.73 1.67
N LEU A 8 11.83 -13.44 0.54
CA LEU A 8 12.15 -14.45 -0.47
C LEU A 8 13.41 -15.17 0.01
N THR A 9 13.31 -16.49 0.23
CA THR A 9 14.47 -17.32 0.61
C THR A 9 15.05 -17.96 -0.65
N LEU A 10 16.34 -17.73 -0.91
CA LEU A 10 17.08 -18.30 -2.04
C LEU A 10 17.65 -19.68 -1.67
N ARG A 11 18.23 -20.36 -2.66
CA ARG A 11 18.72 -21.75 -2.54
C ARG A 11 19.73 -21.96 -1.41
N ASP A 12 20.55 -20.97 -1.13
CA ASP A 12 21.61 -20.98 -0.10
C ASP A 12 21.14 -20.39 1.25
N LYS A 13 19.82 -20.33 1.46
CA LYS A 13 19.15 -19.69 2.61
C LYS A 13 19.35 -18.17 2.68
N THR A 14 19.87 -17.53 1.63
CA THR A 14 19.85 -16.06 1.53
C THR A 14 18.43 -15.54 1.62
N LYS A 15 18.21 -14.46 2.36
CA LYS A 15 16.90 -13.84 2.51
C LYS A 15 16.90 -12.46 1.87
N LEU A 16 16.05 -12.27 0.87
CA LEU A 16 15.79 -10.97 0.26
C LEU A 16 14.42 -10.46 0.67
N LYS A 17 14.29 -9.17 0.94
CA LYS A 17 13.01 -8.53 1.19
C LYS A 17 12.12 -8.70 -0.04
N ASN A 18 10.94 -9.31 0.13
CA ASN A 18 10.01 -9.52 -0.97
C ASN A 18 9.25 -8.23 -1.24
N ASN A 19 9.67 -7.50 -2.26
CA ASN A 19 8.90 -6.39 -2.81
C ASN A 19 8.08 -6.87 -4.00
N ARG A 20 6.89 -6.29 -4.22
CA ARG A 20 6.01 -6.58 -5.36
C ARG A 20 6.55 -6.02 -6.70
N ASP A 21 7.87 -5.95 -6.83
CA ASP A 21 8.54 -5.46 -8.04
C ASP A 21 8.66 -6.60 -9.08
N GLN A 22 8.73 -6.21 -10.35
CA GLN A 22 8.93 -7.08 -11.50
C GLN A 22 10.22 -7.90 -11.36
N ALA A 23 11.28 -7.32 -10.77
CA ALA A 23 12.53 -8.03 -10.49
C ALA A 23 12.30 -9.24 -9.56
N THR A 24 11.57 -9.05 -8.44
CA THR A 24 11.23 -10.13 -7.52
C THR A 24 10.34 -11.20 -8.17
N ALA A 25 9.47 -10.82 -9.10
CA ALA A 25 8.62 -11.74 -9.84
C ALA A 25 9.42 -12.62 -10.82
N ILE A 26 10.35 -12.01 -11.57
CA ILE A 26 11.27 -12.73 -12.47
C ILE A 26 12.16 -13.68 -11.66
N MET A 27 12.73 -13.20 -10.55
CA MET A 27 13.55 -14.01 -9.64
C MET A 27 12.80 -15.23 -9.11
N LYS A 28 11.53 -15.09 -8.71
CA LYS A 28 10.69 -16.22 -8.28
C LYS A 28 10.43 -17.23 -9.41
N LEU A 29 10.26 -16.74 -10.64
CA LEU A 29 9.95 -17.56 -11.80
C LEU A 29 11.18 -18.38 -12.25
N THR A 30 12.34 -17.75 -12.39
CA THR A 30 13.54 -18.39 -12.97
C THR A 30 14.28 -19.27 -11.97
N LYS A 31 14.09 -19.06 -10.65
CA LYS A 31 14.88 -19.68 -9.57
C LYS A 31 16.40 -19.48 -9.71
N ASN A 32 16.85 -18.65 -10.65
CA ASN A 32 18.23 -18.26 -10.87
C ASN A 32 18.40 -16.83 -10.35
N TYR A 33 18.58 -16.73 -9.04
CA TYR A 33 18.53 -15.48 -8.28
C TYR A 33 19.78 -14.62 -8.37
N TYR A 34 20.86 -15.20 -8.92
CA TYR A 34 22.21 -14.64 -8.90
C TYR A 34 22.85 -14.64 -10.29
N GLN A 35 22.18 -15.15 -11.33
CA GLN A 35 22.88 -15.49 -12.58
C GLN A 35 24.13 -16.34 -12.29
N LEU A 36 23.96 -17.43 -11.53
CA LEU A 36 25.05 -18.11 -10.82
C LEU A 36 26.22 -18.52 -11.73
N ASP A 37 25.93 -18.87 -12.99
CA ASP A 37 26.94 -19.24 -13.98
C ASP A 37 27.86 -18.04 -14.34
N ALA A 38 27.29 -16.86 -14.51
CA ALA A 38 28.02 -15.62 -14.77
C ALA A 38 28.82 -15.19 -13.53
N LEU A 39 28.18 -15.13 -12.36
CA LEU A 39 28.84 -14.68 -11.13
C LEU A 39 29.98 -15.59 -10.70
N LYS A 40 29.84 -16.91 -10.85
CA LYS A 40 30.93 -17.85 -10.53
C LYS A 40 32.16 -17.56 -11.41
N GLN A 41 31.94 -17.39 -12.71
CA GLN A 41 33.02 -17.15 -13.65
C GLN A 41 33.71 -15.80 -13.44
N TYR A 42 32.94 -14.76 -13.13
CA TYR A 42 33.51 -13.41 -12.95
C TYR A 42 34.14 -13.20 -11.58
N THR A 43 33.70 -13.96 -10.57
CA THR A 43 34.38 -14.00 -9.27
C THR A 43 35.81 -14.51 -9.38
N GLU A 44 36.09 -15.44 -10.30
CA GLU A 44 37.44 -15.99 -10.51
C GLU A 44 38.43 -14.95 -11.08
N LEU A 45 37.94 -13.85 -11.67
CA LEU A 45 38.77 -12.76 -12.21
C LEU A 45 39.19 -11.76 -11.13
N LEU A 46 38.61 -11.84 -9.93
CA LEU A 46 38.84 -10.86 -8.87
C LEU A 46 39.95 -11.31 -7.92
N PRO A 47 40.77 -10.37 -7.42
CA PRO A 47 41.66 -10.69 -6.31
C PRO A 47 40.85 -11.01 -5.05
N LYS A 48 41.48 -11.74 -4.11
CA LYS A 48 40.93 -11.84 -2.75
C LYS A 48 40.86 -10.45 -2.15
N GLN A 49 39.81 -10.16 -1.38
CA GLN A 49 39.58 -8.82 -0.81
C GLN A 49 39.34 -7.74 -1.88
N ALA A 50 38.71 -8.12 -3.00
CA ALA A 50 38.32 -7.14 -4.02
C ALA A 50 37.38 -6.06 -3.46
N ILE A 51 37.59 -4.84 -3.93
CA ILE A 51 36.68 -3.71 -3.77
C ILE A 51 35.79 -3.64 -5.01
N ILE A 52 34.47 -3.63 -4.82
CA ILE A 52 33.49 -3.75 -5.91
C ILE A 52 32.58 -2.53 -5.91
N LEU A 53 32.33 -1.97 -7.09
CA LEU A 53 31.25 -1.02 -7.35
C LEU A 53 30.12 -1.75 -8.06
N GLU A 54 29.00 -1.89 -7.36
CA GLU A 54 27.83 -2.63 -7.82
C GLU A 54 26.74 -1.66 -8.28
N LEU A 55 26.63 -1.45 -9.59
CA LEU A 55 25.57 -0.63 -10.19
C LEU A 55 24.40 -1.54 -10.57
N ASP A 56 23.73 -2.05 -9.53
CA ASP A 56 22.64 -3.01 -9.64
C ASP A 56 21.33 -2.50 -8.99
N GLU A 57 20.22 -2.67 -9.71
CA GLU A 57 18.88 -2.42 -9.19
C GLU A 57 18.26 -3.66 -8.50
N GLN A 58 18.85 -4.84 -8.66
CA GLN A 58 18.25 -6.13 -8.31
C GLN A 58 18.45 -6.53 -6.84
N LEU A 59 17.80 -5.78 -5.95
CA LEU A 59 17.64 -6.12 -4.51
C LEU A 59 18.97 -6.43 -3.78
N SER A 60 20.10 -5.94 -4.33
CA SER A 60 21.46 -6.23 -3.85
C SER A 60 21.82 -7.71 -3.87
N SER A 61 21.22 -8.49 -4.77
CA SER A 61 21.47 -9.93 -4.86
C SER A 61 22.93 -10.23 -5.24
N HIS A 62 23.48 -9.58 -6.26
CA HIS A 62 24.88 -9.73 -6.64
C HIS A 62 25.85 -9.24 -5.55
N ALA A 63 25.57 -8.11 -4.90
CA ALA A 63 26.34 -7.65 -3.74
C ALA A 63 26.38 -8.71 -2.62
N ILE A 64 25.26 -9.38 -2.33
CA ILE A 64 25.21 -10.49 -1.36
C ILE A 64 26.08 -11.67 -1.83
N TYR A 65 26.02 -12.00 -3.11
CA TYR A 65 26.83 -13.08 -3.67
C TYR A 65 28.32 -12.78 -3.53
N PHE A 66 28.76 -11.59 -3.94
CA PHE A 66 30.16 -11.19 -3.81
C PHE A 66 30.63 -11.18 -2.36
N ALA A 67 29.81 -10.71 -1.43
CA ALA A 67 30.12 -10.75 -0.01
C ALA A 67 30.31 -12.18 0.52
N LYS A 68 29.52 -13.15 0.04
CA LYS A 68 29.55 -14.54 0.51
C LYS A 68 30.61 -15.41 -0.17
N TYR A 69 30.81 -15.21 -1.47
CA TYR A 69 31.52 -16.17 -2.32
C TYR A 69 32.79 -15.59 -2.96
N ALA A 70 32.89 -14.27 -3.13
CA ALA A 70 34.09 -13.63 -3.66
C ALA A 70 35.06 -13.13 -2.57
N SER A 71 34.66 -13.21 -1.29
CA SER A 71 35.42 -12.62 -0.17
C SER A 71 35.80 -11.16 -0.43
N ALA A 72 34.86 -10.38 -0.97
CA ALA A 72 35.05 -8.95 -1.22
C ALA A 72 35.36 -8.24 0.11
N GLU A 73 36.32 -7.30 0.08
CA GLU A 73 36.61 -6.46 1.25
C GLU A 73 35.49 -5.45 1.46
N LYS A 74 35.08 -4.81 0.36
CA LYS A 74 34.13 -3.73 0.37
C LYS A 74 33.32 -3.69 -0.92
N ILE A 75 32.02 -3.46 -0.80
CA ILE A 75 31.09 -3.39 -1.93
C ILE A 75 30.30 -2.10 -1.80
N TYR A 76 30.48 -1.20 -2.77
CA TYR A 76 29.75 0.05 -2.87
C TYR A 76 28.49 -0.15 -3.70
N VAL A 77 27.34 0.23 -3.15
CA VAL A 77 26.04 0.17 -3.82
C VAL A 77 25.45 1.58 -3.87
N PRO A 78 25.54 2.28 -5.02
CA PRO A 78 24.95 3.61 -5.14
C PRO A 78 23.43 3.53 -5.20
N THR A 79 22.75 4.08 -4.20
CA THR A 79 21.27 4.09 -4.16
C THR A 79 20.73 5.14 -3.20
N GLU A 80 19.73 5.90 -3.66
CA GLU A 80 19.02 6.89 -2.85
C GLU A 80 17.66 6.32 -2.36
N GLU A 81 16.81 5.86 -3.29
CA GLU A 81 15.44 5.43 -2.99
C GLU A 81 15.35 4.09 -2.25
N ARG A 82 16.38 3.22 -2.37
CA ARG A 82 16.33 1.82 -1.87
C ARG A 82 17.30 1.54 -0.71
N GLN A 83 17.95 2.57 -0.15
CA GLN A 83 18.96 2.41 0.91
C GLN A 83 18.49 1.52 2.08
N LYS A 84 17.28 1.77 2.59
CA LYS A 84 16.70 1.00 3.71
C LYS A 84 16.50 -0.47 3.37
N GLU A 85 16.15 -0.78 2.14
CA GLU A 85 15.97 -2.16 1.69
C GLU A 85 17.30 -2.90 1.59
N VAL A 86 18.33 -2.25 1.03
CA VAL A 86 19.69 -2.80 0.97
C VAL A 86 20.17 -3.12 2.39
N GLN A 87 20.05 -2.17 3.31
CA GLN A 87 20.45 -2.34 4.72
C GLN A 87 19.70 -3.49 5.40
N GLU A 88 18.38 -3.61 5.20
CA GLU A 88 17.60 -4.72 5.75
C GLU A 88 18.03 -6.08 5.18
N ASN A 89 18.35 -6.16 3.88
CA ASN A 89 18.85 -7.38 3.24
C ASN A 89 20.23 -7.76 3.80
N MET A 90 21.15 -6.81 3.96
CA MET A 90 22.48 -7.08 4.52
C MET A 90 22.40 -7.56 5.97
N LEU A 91 21.56 -6.90 6.78
CA LEU A 91 21.32 -7.28 8.17
C LEU A 91 20.79 -8.72 8.28
N HIS A 92 19.82 -9.10 7.45
CA HIS A 92 19.22 -10.44 7.47
C HIS A 92 20.16 -11.55 6.99
N ASN A 93 21.19 -11.20 6.23
CA ASN A 93 22.18 -12.14 5.71
C ASN A 93 23.53 -12.07 6.44
N HIS A 94 23.63 -11.26 7.51
CA HIS A 94 24.85 -11.06 8.29
C HIS A 94 26.05 -10.57 7.45
N ILE A 95 25.79 -9.64 6.53
CA ILE A 95 26.80 -9.04 5.64
C ILE A 95 27.14 -7.64 6.15
N GLN A 96 28.43 -7.35 6.26
CA GLN A 96 28.96 -6.08 6.78
C GLN A 96 29.78 -5.29 5.75
N GLN A 97 30.18 -5.94 4.66
CA GLN A 97 31.08 -5.39 3.63
C GLN A 97 30.38 -4.45 2.65
N VAL A 98 29.04 -4.38 2.69
CA VAL A 98 28.24 -3.60 1.74
C VAL A 98 27.94 -2.21 2.32
N GLU A 99 28.37 -1.17 1.61
CA GLU A 99 28.14 0.22 1.93
C GLU A 99 27.24 0.88 0.87
N THR A 100 26.16 1.50 1.31
CA THR A 100 25.31 2.32 0.43
C THR A 100 25.92 3.70 0.29
N VAL A 101 26.16 4.15 -0.94
CA VAL A 101 26.76 5.47 -1.23
C VAL A 101 25.80 6.34 -2.04
N GLU A 102 26.07 7.64 -2.06
CA GLU A 102 25.34 8.61 -2.88
C GLU A 102 25.45 8.24 -4.37
N ASN A 103 24.34 8.36 -5.10
CA ASN A 103 24.28 8.00 -6.51
C ASN A 103 24.77 9.15 -7.42
N ASP A 104 26.00 9.60 -7.16
CA ASP A 104 26.66 10.65 -7.92
C ASP A 104 28.09 10.23 -8.33
N PRO A 105 28.32 9.93 -9.62
CA PRO A 105 29.64 9.59 -10.13
C PRO A 105 30.71 10.65 -9.86
N GLU A 106 30.32 11.93 -9.72
CA GLU A 106 31.26 13.00 -9.38
C GLU A 106 31.79 12.88 -7.95
N VAL A 107 31.12 12.17 -7.04
CA VAL A 107 31.59 11.97 -5.66
C VAL A 107 32.48 10.73 -5.55
N TRP A 108 32.43 9.82 -6.51
CA TRP A 108 33.13 8.52 -6.46
C TRP A 108 34.62 8.60 -6.79
N HIS A 109 35.07 9.69 -7.43
CA HIS A 109 36.44 9.86 -7.92
C HIS A 109 37.54 9.60 -6.87
N THR A 110 37.23 9.79 -5.59
CA THR A 110 38.18 9.62 -4.48
C THR A 110 38.53 8.16 -4.18
N TRP A 111 37.64 7.22 -4.47
CA TRP A 111 37.81 5.79 -4.15
C TRP A 111 37.68 4.88 -5.38
N LEU A 112 37.09 5.36 -6.48
CA LEU A 112 36.94 4.61 -7.74
C LEU A 112 38.26 4.04 -8.30
N PRO A 113 39.43 4.70 -8.17
CA PRO A 113 40.71 4.10 -8.59
C PRO A 113 41.12 2.85 -7.80
N SER A 114 40.51 2.57 -6.65
CA SER A 114 40.78 1.36 -5.84
C SER A 114 39.80 0.22 -6.14
N VAL A 115 38.82 0.45 -7.02
CA VAL A 115 37.79 -0.54 -7.36
C VAL A 115 38.35 -1.55 -8.36
N HIS A 116 38.19 -2.82 -8.02
CA HIS A 116 38.65 -3.95 -8.81
C HIS A 116 37.59 -4.45 -9.79
N LEU A 117 36.30 -4.26 -9.48
CA LEU A 117 35.18 -4.60 -10.34
C LEU A 117 34.16 -3.48 -10.36
N VAL A 118 33.77 -3.06 -11.56
CA VAL A 118 32.56 -2.27 -11.76
C VAL A 118 31.55 -3.12 -12.51
N HIS A 119 30.47 -3.49 -11.85
CA HIS A 119 29.35 -4.19 -12.47
C HIS A 119 28.26 -3.19 -12.87
N PHE A 120 27.78 -3.31 -14.11
CA PHE A 120 26.64 -2.57 -14.62
C PHE A 120 25.50 -3.55 -14.94
N SER A 121 24.42 -3.45 -14.19
CA SER A 121 23.19 -4.16 -14.51
C SER A 121 22.56 -3.69 -15.82
N LYS A 122 21.75 -4.54 -16.45
CA LYS A 122 21.13 -4.27 -17.77
C LYS A 122 20.34 -2.97 -17.84
N ARG A 123 19.82 -2.50 -16.71
CA ARG A 123 19.01 -1.26 -16.64
C ARG A 123 19.84 0.00 -16.46
N ILE A 124 21.01 -0.12 -15.84
CA ILE A 124 21.89 1.01 -15.55
C ILE A 124 22.93 1.21 -16.65
N VAL A 125 23.29 0.15 -17.39
CA VAL A 125 24.27 0.22 -18.47
C VAL A 125 23.82 1.17 -19.58
N HIS A 126 24.41 2.36 -19.58
CA HIS A 126 24.19 3.43 -20.55
C HIS A 126 25.53 4.01 -20.96
N GLN A 127 25.66 4.37 -22.24
CA GLN A 127 26.91 4.91 -22.79
C GLN A 127 27.42 6.11 -21.99
N ALA A 128 26.54 7.04 -21.62
CA ALA A 128 26.89 8.23 -20.83
C ALA A 128 27.54 7.89 -19.47
N MET A 129 26.98 6.91 -18.75
CA MET A 129 27.52 6.49 -17.44
C MET A 129 28.90 5.83 -17.59
N VAL A 130 29.06 4.95 -18.59
CA VAL A 130 30.36 4.31 -18.87
C VAL A 130 31.40 5.37 -19.26
N THR A 131 31.04 6.32 -20.12
CA THR A 131 31.89 7.45 -20.51
C THR A 131 32.29 8.33 -19.33
N GLN A 132 31.38 8.58 -18.38
CA GLN A 132 31.67 9.39 -17.19
C GLN A 132 32.64 8.71 -16.23
N LEU A 133 32.55 7.38 -16.07
CA LEU A 133 33.40 6.62 -15.15
C LEU A 133 34.79 6.32 -15.73
N LEU A 134 34.87 6.09 -17.05
CA LEU A 134 36.08 5.70 -17.78
C LEU A 134 37.36 6.47 -17.40
N PRO A 135 37.36 7.82 -17.27
CA PRO A 135 38.56 8.58 -16.93
C PRO A 135 39.15 8.29 -15.55
N TYR A 136 38.36 7.73 -14.64
CA TYR A 136 38.71 7.55 -13.22
C TYR A 136 39.03 6.10 -12.86
N LEU A 137 38.84 5.16 -13.80
CA LEU A 137 39.12 3.75 -13.60
C LEU A 137 40.63 3.49 -13.63
N ALA A 138 41.11 2.74 -12.65
CA ALA A 138 42.49 2.24 -12.67
C ALA A 138 42.63 1.06 -13.65
N ASN A 139 43.83 0.86 -14.18
CA ASN A 139 44.11 -0.20 -15.17
C ASN A 139 43.86 -1.63 -14.66
N HIS A 140 43.68 -1.83 -13.36
CA HIS A 140 43.35 -3.15 -12.80
C HIS A 140 41.84 -3.41 -12.70
N ALA A 141 41.00 -2.40 -12.96
CA ALA A 141 39.56 -2.54 -12.88
C ALA A 141 39.05 -3.51 -13.95
N VAL A 142 38.17 -4.41 -13.55
CA VAL A 142 37.39 -5.26 -14.44
C VAL A 142 36.05 -4.58 -14.67
N LEU A 143 35.63 -4.47 -15.92
CA LEU A 143 34.32 -3.92 -16.27
C LEU A 143 33.40 -5.06 -16.69
N TRP A 144 32.31 -5.26 -15.96
CA TRP A 144 31.29 -6.24 -16.29
C TRP A 144 29.99 -5.53 -16.68
N LEU A 145 29.61 -5.65 -17.95
CA LEU A 145 28.44 -5.02 -18.55
C LEU A 145 27.39 -6.09 -18.86
N GLU A 146 26.17 -5.97 -18.31
CA GLU A 146 25.02 -6.79 -18.71
C GLU A 146 24.39 -6.28 -20.01
N THR A 147 25.06 -6.51 -21.14
CA THR A 147 24.61 -6.04 -22.45
C THR A 147 24.96 -7.03 -23.56
N GLU A 148 24.15 -7.02 -24.63
CA GLU A 148 24.48 -7.64 -25.91
C GLU A 148 24.98 -6.61 -26.94
N ASN A 149 24.99 -5.32 -26.57
CA ASN A 149 25.41 -4.25 -27.46
C ASN A 149 26.93 -4.25 -27.63
N THR A 150 27.38 -4.29 -28.89
CA THR A 150 28.79 -4.21 -29.27
C THR A 150 29.34 -2.78 -29.33
N ASP A 151 28.48 -1.75 -29.28
CA ASP A 151 28.90 -0.33 -29.35
C ASP A 151 29.89 0.07 -28.24
N TYR A 152 29.93 -0.69 -27.14
CA TYR A 152 30.87 -0.47 -26.04
C TYR A 152 32.31 -0.90 -26.37
N ASP A 153 32.51 -1.74 -27.40
CA ASP A 153 33.83 -2.24 -27.78
C ASP A 153 34.72 -1.08 -28.23
N ASP A 154 34.21 -0.23 -29.12
CA ASP A 154 34.93 0.94 -29.63
C ASP A 154 35.14 1.98 -28.52
N LEU A 155 34.12 2.23 -27.69
CA LEU A 155 34.21 3.17 -26.58
C LEU A 155 35.31 2.76 -25.59
N LEU A 156 35.33 1.49 -25.18
CA LEU A 156 36.28 0.97 -24.19
C LEU A 156 37.69 0.82 -24.76
N ALA A 157 37.80 0.52 -26.06
CA ALA A 157 39.09 0.50 -26.75
C ALA A 157 39.80 1.85 -26.71
N THR A 158 39.09 2.99 -26.63
CA THR A 158 39.71 4.33 -26.47
C THR A 158 40.58 4.47 -25.21
N ARG A 159 40.37 3.60 -24.22
CA ARG A 159 41.16 3.53 -22.97
C ARG A 159 41.88 2.19 -22.80
N ASN A 160 42.10 1.46 -23.90
CA ASN A 160 42.74 0.15 -23.93
C ASN A 160 42.00 -0.94 -23.13
N TYR A 161 40.69 -0.80 -22.93
CA TYR A 161 39.87 -1.86 -22.36
C TYR A 161 39.34 -2.74 -23.49
N HIS A 162 39.69 -4.03 -23.45
CA HIS A 162 39.31 -4.99 -24.47
C HIS A 162 38.46 -6.10 -23.88
N LYS A 163 37.50 -6.57 -24.67
CA LYS A 163 36.61 -7.67 -24.29
C LYS A 163 37.41 -8.95 -24.12
N VAL A 164 37.39 -9.51 -22.91
CA VAL A 164 38.09 -10.76 -22.56
C VAL A 164 37.14 -11.94 -22.42
N HIS A 165 35.87 -11.68 -22.09
CA HIS A 165 34.86 -12.73 -21.97
C HIS A 165 33.48 -12.25 -22.44
N SER A 166 32.68 -13.18 -22.96
CA SER A 166 31.28 -12.92 -23.32
C SER A 166 30.42 -14.14 -23.00
N LEU A 167 29.34 -13.91 -22.27
CA LEU A 167 28.23 -14.85 -22.09
C LEU A 167 26.97 -14.21 -22.70
N PRO A 168 25.91 -14.98 -23.01
CA PRO A 168 24.66 -14.39 -23.48
C PRO A 168 24.16 -13.29 -22.53
N GLY A 169 24.07 -12.05 -23.02
CA GLY A 169 23.68 -10.89 -22.22
C GLY A 169 24.76 -10.29 -21.31
N HIS A 170 26.02 -10.76 -21.36
CA HIS A 170 27.11 -10.26 -20.54
C HIS A 170 28.41 -10.08 -21.35
N ALA A 171 29.10 -8.98 -21.11
CA ALA A 171 30.42 -8.68 -21.66
C ALA A 171 31.37 -8.24 -20.54
N VAL A 172 32.59 -8.75 -20.56
CA VAL A 172 33.64 -8.39 -19.59
C VAL A 172 34.85 -7.82 -20.31
N TYR A 173 35.34 -6.68 -19.81
CA TYR A 173 36.46 -5.94 -20.37
C TYR A 173 37.56 -5.76 -19.35
N MET A 174 38.80 -5.85 -19.82
CA MET A 174 40.01 -5.65 -19.03
C MET A 174 41.02 -4.81 -19.82
N PHE A 175 41.85 -4.05 -19.11
CA PHE A 175 42.90 -3.24 -19.70
C PHE A 175 44.02 -4.11 -20.32
N GLN A 176 44.49 -3.74 -21.53
CA GLN A 176 45.65 -4.37 -22.19
C GLN A 176 46.58 -3.31 -22.80
N ALA A 177 47.84 -3.24 -22.36
CA ALA A 177 48.79 -2.27 -22.91
C ALA A 177 49.26 -2.68 -24.33
N GLN A 178 49.10 -1.81 -25.32
CA GLN A 178 49.65 -2.00 -26.67
C GLN A 178 51.17 -1.75 -26.70
N GLN A 179 51.96 -2.71 -27.16
CA GLN A 179 53.37 -2.54 -27.52
C GLN A 179 53.49 -2.25 -29.02
N ILE A 180 54.02 -1.09 -29.41
CA ILE A 180 54.34 -0.77 -30.82
C ILE A 180 55.85 -0.62 -30.95
N ALA A 181 56.48 -1.50 -31.73
CA ALA A 181 57.90 -1.44 -32.10
C ALA A 181 58.02 -1.04 -33.57
N ALA A 182 58.61 0.12 -33.85
CA ALA A 182 58.88 0.61 -35.20
C ALA A 182 60.32 0.22 -35.62
N LYS A 183 60.47 -0.42 -36.79
CA LYS A 183 61.75 -0.62 -37.48
C LYS A 183 61.91 0.41 -38.60
N GLN A 184 63.08 1.04 -38.66
CA GLN A 184 63.52 1.97 -39.70
C GLN A 184 64.20 1.22 -40.85
N GLU A 185 63.92 1.61 -42.09
CA GLU A 185 64.71 1.27 -43.29
C GLU A 185 64.91 2.52 -44.19
N ASP A 186 65.91 2.40 -45.07
CA ASP A 186 66.81 3.40 -45.65
C ASP A 186 66.20 4.44 -46.63
N SER A 187 66.75 5.67 -46.63
CA SER A 187 65.96 6.89 -46.86
C SER A 187 65.91 7.49 -48.27
N THR A 188 66.59 6.96 -49.29
CA THR A 188 66.77 7.72 -50.55
C THR A 188 66.10 7.11 -51.79
N ASP A 189 65.82 5.81 -51.80
CA ASP A 189 65.01 5.14 -52.84
C ASP A 189 63.52 5.04 -52.44
N VAL A 190 63.27 5.10 -51.13
CA VAL A 190 61.95 5.27 -50.52
C VAL A 190 61.40 6.65 -50.86
N GLU A 191 62.17 7.73 -50.78
CA GLU A 191 61.68 9.10 -51.00
C GLU A 191 61.02 9.33 -52.37
N LYS A 192 61.62 8.81 -53.46
CA LYS A 192 61.04 8.96 -54.81
C LYS A 192 59.80 8.10 -55.02
N LYS A 193 59.80 6.87 -54.52
CA LYS A 193 58.60 6.01 -54.54
C LYS A 193 57.52 6.58 -53.62
N VAL A 194 57.89 7.10 -52.46
CA VAL A 194 57.01 7.75 -51.48
C VAL A 194 56.42 9.02 -52.04
N LEU A 195 57.14 9.85 -52.80
CA LEU A 195 56.55 11.05 -53.40
C LEU A 195 55.51 10.73 -54.48
N ALA A 196 55.80 9.80 -55.39
CA ALA A 196 54.82 9.35 -56.40
C ALA A 196 53.64 8.58 -55.76
N TRP A 197 53.92 7.80 -54.71
CA TRP A 197 52.91 7.12 -53.91
C TRP A 197 52.07 8.11 -53.08
N LEU A 198 52.67 9.18 -52.53
CA LEU A 198 51.99 10.26 -51.81
C LEU A 198 51.11 11.10 -52.73
N GLU A 199 51.49 11.36 -53.98
CA GLU A 199 50.62 12.05 -54.94
C GLU A 199 49.40 11.20 -55.33
N THR A 200 49.61 9.91 -55.57
CA THR A 200 48.52 8.96 -55.87
C THR A 200 47.60 8.79 -54.66
N TYR A 201 48.17 8.58 -53.48
CA TYR A 201 47.43 8.52 -52.22
C TYR A 201 46.78 9.84 -51.87
N LYS A 202 47.33 11.00 -52.23
CA LYS A 202 46.68 12.29 -51.97
C LYS A 202 45.37 12.41 -52.76
N GLY A 203 45.36 11.98 -54.03
CA GLY A 203 44.13 11.90 -54.82
C GLY A 203 43.11 10.93 -54.21
N GLU A 204 43.54 9.74 -53.81
CA GLU A 204 42.68 8.76 -53.14
C GLU A 204 42.21 9.22 -51.76
N ILE A 205 43.05 9.91 -50.99
CA ILE A 205 42.74 10.50 -49.68
C ILE A 205 41.73 11.64 -49.83
N ASP A 206 41.88 12.50 -50.83
CA ASP A 206 40.93 13.59 -51.08
C ASP A 206 39.56 13.04 -51.55
N GLU A 207 39.55 11.95 -52.31
CA GLU A 207 38.34 11.28 -52.76
C GLU A 207 37.64 10.53 -51.60
N VAL A 208 38.42 9.82 -50.78
CA VAL A 208 37.93 9.16 -49.54
C VAL A 208 37.46 10.20 -48.53
N ALA A 209 38.14 11.33 -48.36
CA ALA A 209 37.73 12.42 -47.48
C ALA A 209 36.41 13.04 -47.94
N ASN A 210 36.23 13.25 -49.24
CA ASN A 210 34.96 13.73 -49.80
C ASN A 210 33.82 12.71 -49.63
N GLN A 211 34.09 11.41 -49.79
CA GLN A 211 33.11 10.36 -49.53
C GLN A 211 32.75 10.28 -48.04
N PHE A 212 33.73 10.37 -47.13
CA PHE A 212 33.52 10.43 -45.69
C PHE A 212 32.70 11.65 -45.28
N ALA A 213 33.02 12.84 -45.81
CA ALA A 213 32.25 14.05 -45.54
C ALA A 213 30.79 13.90 -45.98
N LYS A 214 30.54 13.33 -47.17
CA LYS A 214 29.17 13.03 -47.64
C LYS A 214 28.45 12.01 -46.76
N GLN A 215 29.13 10.96 -46.31
CA GLN A 215 28.56 9.95 -45.41
C GLN A 215 28.26 10.54 -44.03
N GLN A 216 29.15 11.38 -43.50
CA GLN A 216 28.98 12.05 -42.22
C GLN A 216 27.77 13.00 -42.24
N ILE A 217 27.64 13.84 -43.27
CA ILE A 217 26.48 14.73 -43.46
C ILE A 217 25.18 13.93 -43.55
N ASN A 218 25.17 12.81 -44.30
CA ASN A 218 23.98 11.97 -44.42
C ASN A 218 23.63 11.25 -43.11
N ALA A 219 24.64 10.80 -42.36
CA ALA A 219 24.45 10.17 -41.06
C ALA A 219 23.92 11.18 -40.03
N GLU A 220 24.48 12.40 -39.99
CA GLU A 220 23.99 13.49 -39.16
C GLU A 220 22.55 13.88 -39.52
N ALA A 221 22.23 14.03 -40.81
CA ALA A 221 20.87 14.34 -41.26
C ALA A 221 19.88 13.23 -40.88
N LYS A 222 20.28 11.96 -40.97
CA LYS A 222 19.45 10.81 -40.56
C LYS A 222 19.26 10.79 -39.04
N HIS A 223 20.32 11.04 -38.28
CA HIS A 223 20.29 11.12 -36.82
C HIS A 223 19.40 12.27 -36.33
N GLN A 224 19.50 13.46 -36.93
CA GLN A 224 18.64 14.61 -36.62
C GLN A 224 17.16 14.31 -36.88
N ARG A 225 16.82 13.70 -38.02
CA ARG A 225 15.44 13.26 -38.32
C ARG A 225 14.92 12.24 -37.31
N GLN A 226 15.78 11.36 -36.81
CA GLN A 226 15.41 10.35 -35.82
C GLN A 226 15.17 10.98 -34.43
N LEU A 227 16.03 11.91 -34.02
CA LEU A 227 15.85 12.75 -32.82
C LEU A 227 14.54 13.54 -32.88
N GLU A 228 14.22 14.13 -34.03
CA GLU A 228 12.99 14.92 -34.20
C GLU A 228 11.73 14.04 -34.12
N LYS A 229 11.77 12.83 -34.70
CA LYS A 229 10.69 11.83 -34.54
C LYS A 229 10.54 11.38 -33.08
N GLN A 230 11.65 11.15 -32.37
CA GLN A 230 11.60 10.79 -30.95
C GLN A 230 11.00 11.92 -30.11
N LYS A 231 11.40 13.17 -30.37
CA LYS A 231 10.81 14.36 -29.73
C LYS A 231 9.30 14.40 -29.98
N GLN A 232 8.85 14.28 -31.23
CA GLN A 232 7.41 14.29 -31.55
C GLN A 232 6.63 13.17 -30.85
N LEU A 233 7.18 11.95 -30.77
CA LEU A 233 6.56 10.84 -30.05
C LEU A 233 6.51 11.08 -28.53
N ALA A 234 7.57 11.64 -27.95
CA ALA A 234 7.62 12.01 -26.54
C ALA A 234 6.57 13.09 -26.23
N THR A 235 6.47 14.14 -27.06
CA THR A 235 5.46 15.19 -26.89
C THR A 235 4.04 14.63 -27.02
N LYS A 236 3.81 13.71 -27.96
CA LYS A 236 2.50 13.06 -28.11
C LYS A 236 2.13 12.24 -26.88
N LYS A 237 3.04 11.40 -26.38
CA LYS A 237 2.83 10.61 -25.15
C LYS A 237 2.60 11.49 -23.92
N TRP A 238 3.38 12.57 -23.80
CA TRP A 238 3.21 13.54 -22.72
C TRP A 238 1.82 14.19 -22.76
N ASN A 239 1.37 14.63 -23.94
CA ASN A 239 0.04 15.22 -24.09
C ASN A 239 -1.07 14.21 -23.79
N GLU A 240 -0.94 12.96 -24.23
CA GLU A 240 -1.89 11.88 -23.89
C GLU A 240 -1.97 11.67 -22.36
N GLN A 241 -0.83 11.58 -21.69
CA GLN A 241 -0.77 11.47 -20.22
C GLN A 241 -1.37 12.69 -19.52
N LEU A 242 -1.08 13.90 -20.00
CA LEU A 242 -1.65 15.14 -19.47
C LEU A 242 -3.19 15.12 -19.57
N THR A 243 -3.73 14.73 -20.72
CA THR A 243 -5.19 14.64 -20.91
C THR A 243 -5.83 13.57 -20.03
N ALA A 244 -5.17 12.43 -19.83
CA ALA A 244 -5.64 11.37 -18.94
C ALA A 244 -5.68 11.85 -17.48
N HIS A 245 -4.60 12.49 -17.00
CA HIS A 245 -4.55 13.05 -15.66
C HIS A 245 -5.57 14.18 -15.45
N GLN A 246 -5.79 15.04 -16.44
CA GLN A 246 -6.83 16.07 -16.35
C GLN A 246 -8.24 15.47 -16.24
N LYS A 247 -8.51 14.37 -16.94
CA LYS A 247 -9.80 13.66 -16.85
C LYS A 247 -9.98 13.02 -15.47
N GLU A 248 -8.93 12.39 -14.94
CA GLU A 248 -8.93 11.78 -13.61
C GLU A 248 -9.13 12.84 -12.50
N LEU A 249 -8.44 13.98 -12.60
CA LEU A 249 -8.61 15.10 -11.66
C LEU A 249 -10.04 15.65 -11.68
N ARG A 250 -10.67 15.79 -12.86
CA ARG A 250 -12.07 16.21 -12.94
C ARG A 250 -13.02 15.21 -12.28
N GLN A 251 -12.78 13.91 -12.47
CA GLN A 251 -13.57 12.86 -11.82
C GLN A 251 -13.42 12.89 -10.30
N LEU A 252 -12.18 12.99 -9.80
CA LEU A 252 -11.92 13.10 -8.36
C LEU A 252 -12.57 14.35 -7.75
N THR A 253 -12.51 15.48 -8.46
CA THR A 253 -13.14 16.72 -8.01
C THR A 253 -14.66 16.59 -7.91
N SER A 254 -15.30 15.94 -8.89
CA SER A 254 -16.74 15.61 -8.84
C SER A 254 -17.06 14.72 -7.65
N GLN A 255 -16.29 13.65 -7.43
CA GLN A 255 -16.49 12.73 -6.32
C GLN A 255 -16.34 13.40 -4.95
N ILE A 256 -15.39 14.34 -4.82
CA ILE A 256 -15.22 15.14 -3.59
C ILE A 256 -16.43 16.05 -3.40
N SER A 257 -16.91 16.70 -4.45
CA SER A 257 -18.13 17.53 -4.39
C SER A 257 -19.34 16.71 -3.95
N ASP A 258 -19.58 15.56 -4.58
CA ASP A 258 -20.67 14.66 -4.24
C ASP A 258 -20.56 14.18 -2.79
N SER A 259 -19.35 13.80 -2.35
CA SER A 259 -19.08 13.39 -0.96
C SER A 259 -19.39 14.52 0.03
N ASN A 260 -19.01 15.77 -0.28
CA ASN A 260 -19.32 16.91 0.58
C ASN A 260 -20.84 17.15 0.69
N THR A 261 -21.58 17.02 -0.41
CA THR A 261 -23.04 17.11 -0.36
C THR A 261 -23.68 16.01 0.49
N MET A 262 -23.13 14.79 0.43
CA MET A 262 -23.59 13.67 1.25
C MET A 262 -23.32 13.92 2.74
N VAL A 263 -22.14 14.45 3.09
CA VAL A 263 -21.80 14.82 4.47
C VAL A 263 -22.76 15.89 4.99
N GLN A 264 -23.07 16.91 4.17
CA GLN A 264 -24.04 17.94 4.54
C GLN A 264 -25.42 17.33 4.81
N TYR A 265 -25.89 16.45 3.91
CA TYR A 265 -27.17 15.76 4.08
C TYR A 265 -27.24 14.93 5.37
N ILE A 266 -26.17 14.19 5.70
CA ILE A 266 -26.08 13.41 6.95
C ILE A 266 -26.09 14.35 8.17
N SER A 267 -25.37 15.46 8.11
CA SER A 267 -25.35 16.46 9.18
C SER A 267 -26.74 17.07 9.42
N ASP A 268 -27.44 17.44 8.35
CA ASP A 268 -28.78 18.01 8.44
C ASP A 268 -29.80 16.99 8.98
N ALA A 269 -29.74 15.74 8.52
CA ALA A 269 -30.56 14.65 9.03
C ALA A 269 -30.31 14.39 10.53
N TRP A 270 -29.06 14.35 10.96
CA TRP A 270 -28.68 14.18 12.36
C TRP A 270 -29.20 15.31 13.24
N ASN A 271 -29.09 16.56 12.77
CA ASN A 271 -29.61 17.72 13.50
C ASN A 271 -31.14 17.69 13.61
N ALA A 272 -31.83 17.30 12.54
CA ALA A 272 -33.28 17.11 12.56
C ALA A 272 -33.70 16.01 13.56
N GLU A 273 -33.03 14.86 13.56
CA GLU A 273 -33.28 13.80 14.55
C GLU A 273 -33.08 14.30 15.98
N LYS A 274 -31.99 15.03 16.25
CA LYS A 274 -31.71 15.60 17.56
C LYS A 274 -32.81 16.57 18.01
N MET A 275 -33.33 17.41 17.11
CA MET A 275 -34.43 18.31 17.41
C MET A 275 -35.72 17.57 17.75
N VAL A 276 -36.10 16.58 16.94
CA VAL A 276 -37.29 15.75 17.20
C VAL A 276 -37.17 15.02 18.52
N ASN A 277 -35.99 14.47 18.83
CA ASN A 277 -35.76 13.76 20.08
C ASN A 277 -35.87 14.70 21.31
N ASN A 278 -35.37 15.93 21.19
CA ASN A 278 -35.52 16.94 22.23
C ASN A 278 -36.99 17.33 22.45
N ASP A 279 -37.75 17.54 21.37
CA ASP A 279 -39.18 17.87 21.43
C ASP A 279 -40.01 16.73 22.05
N LEU A 280 -39.74 15.47 21.65
CA LEU A 280 -40.35 14.29 22.24
C LEU A 280 -40.05 14.18 23.74
N ASN A 281 -38.79 14.41 24.14
CA ASN A 281 -38.42 14.38 25.55
C ASN A 281 -39.16 15.48 26.34
N GLN A 282 -39.22 16.70 25.82
CA GLN A 282 -40.00 17.78 26.44
C GLN A 282 -41.47 17.39 26.58
N ARG A 283 -42.07 16.82 25.52
CA ARG A 283 -43.47 16.37 25.56
C ARG A 283 -43.70 15.29 26.60
N ILE A 284 -42.79 14.32 26.72
CA ILE A 284 -42.85 13.27 27.75
C ILE A 284 -42.79 13.89 29.14
N TYR A 285 -41.88 14.84 29.38
CA TYR A 285 -41.79 15.52 30.67
C TYR A 285 -43.05 16.29 31.01
N THR A 286 -43.64 17.04 30.07
CA THR A 286 -44.91 17.74 30.30
C THR A 286 -46.04 16.76 30.61
N LEU A 287 -46.15 15.65 29.88
CA LEU A 287 -47.16 14.62 30.17
C LEU A 287 -46.94 14.00 31.55
N LEU A 288 -45.71 13.75 31.95
CA LEU A 288 -45.39 13.25 33.29
C LEU A 288 -45.72 14.28 34.37
N GLU A 289 -45.50 15.56 34.14
CA GLU A 289 -45.87 16.64 35.07
C GLU A 289 -47.39 16.76 35.23
N ASP A 290 -48.14 16.65 34.13
CA ASP A 290 -49.60 16.80 34.13
C ASP A 290 -50.33 15.56 34.65
N GLU A 291 -49.92 14.36 34.23
CA GLU A 291 -50.63 13.12 34.54
C GLU A 291 -50.28 12.54 35.92
N LYS A 292 -49.04 12.75 36.40
CA LYS A 292 -48.61 12.26 37.71
C LYS A 292 -49.49 12.74 38.88
N PRO A 293 -49.85 14.03 39.03
CA PRO A 293 -50.72 14.46 40.12
C PRO A 293 -52.12 13.85 39.99
N VAL A 294 -52.65 13.68 38.77
CA VAL A 294 -53.95 13.02 38.52
C VAL A 294 -53.91 11.57 38.98
N LEU A 295 -52.86 10.82 38.63
CA LEU A 295 -52.68 9.43 39.06
C LEU A 295 -52.54 9.31 40.58
N LEU A 296 -51.82 10.24 41.23
CA LEU A 296 -51.71 10.27 42.68
C LEU A 296 -53.06 10.54 43.35
N ALA A 297 -53.82 11.53 42.87
CA ALA A 297 -55.16 11.84 43.38
C ALA A 297 -56.14 10.68 43.19
N LEU A 298 -56.11 10.00 42.05
CA LEU A 298 -56.92 8.80 41.81
C LEU A 298 -56.55 7.66 42.75
N LYS A 299 -55.25 7.48 43.02
CA LYS A 299 -54.77 6.48 43.99
C LYS A 299 -55.25 6.78 45.41
N GLU A 300 -55.15 8.03 45.85
CA GLU A 300 -55.65 8.47 47.15
C GLU A 300 -57.16 8.27 47.28
N ARG A 301 -57.92 8.64 46.24
CA ARG A 301 -59.37 8.43 46.19
C ARG A 301 -59.75 6.95 46.25
N ASN A 302 -59.03 6.09 45.53
CA ASN A 302 -59.26 4.64 45.55
C ASN A 302 -59.01 4.09 46.96
N ILE A 303 -57.93 4.52 47.64
CA ILE A 303 -57.66 4.14 49.03
C ILE A 303 -58.80 4.58 49.96
N ALA A 304 -59.30 5.81 49.80
CA ALA A 304 -60.44 6.32 50.59
C ALA A 304 -61.71 5.49 50.35
N GLN A 305 -62.04 5.19 49.09
CA GLN A 305 -63.18 4.34 48.73
C GLN A 305 -63.06 2.92 49.27
N GLN A 306 -61.87 2.33 49.27
CA GLN A 306 -61.64 1.01 49.87
C GLN A 306 -61.89 1.01 51.37
N LYS A 307 -61.47 2.06 52.09
CA LYS A 307 -61.75 2.23 53.52
C LYS A 307 -63.25 2.39 53.79
N GLU A 308 -63.93 3.22 53.01
CA GLU A 308 -65.38 3.42 53.13
C GLU A 308 -66.16 2.13 52.86
N LEU A 309 -65.81 1.39 51.80
CA LEU A 309 -66.39 0.07 51.51
C LEU A 309 -66.17 -0.92 52.65
N ALA A 310 -65.01 -0.89 53.31
CA ALA A 310 -64.76 -1.76 54.47
C ALA A 310 -65.68 -1.42 55.65
N ILE A 311 -65.89 -0.12 55.94
CA ILE A 311 -66.81 0.35 56.98
C ILE A 311 -68.25 -0.07 56.65
N LEU A 312 -68.72 0.22 55.44
CA LEU A 312 -70.07 -0.15 54.99
C LEU A 312 -70.32 -1.66 55.03
N ARG A 313 -69.31 -2.47 54.72
CA ARG A 313 -69.38 -3.94 54.88
C ARG A 313 -69.56 -4.34 56.34
N GLN A 314 -68.87 -3.67 57.26
CA GLN A 314 -68.99 -3.92 58.69
C GLN A 314 -70.36 -3.51 59.24
N GLU A 315 -70.86 -2.34 58.87
CA GLU A 315 -72.20 -1.85 59.25
C GLU A 315 -73.30 -2.76 58.72
N ASN A 316 -73.24 -3.15 57.43
CA ASN A 316 -74.19 -4.10 56.85
C ASN A 316 -74.19 -5.43 57.60
N LYS A 317 -73.01 -5.92 58.03
CA LYS A 317 -72.92 -7.15 58.84
C LYS A 317 -73.59 -6.97 60.21
N GLN A 318 -73.43 -5.81 60.85
CA GLN A 318 -74.08 -5.49 62.12
C GLN A 318 -75.61 -5.40 61.97
N LEU A 319 -76.10 -4.67 60.97
CA LEU A 319 -77.52 -4.53 60.68
C LEU A 319 -78.16 -5.88 60.31
N ALA A 320 -77.48 -6.70 59.51
CA ALA A 320 -77.95 -8.05 59.19
C ALA A 320 -78.08 -8.92 60.46
N ASN A 321 -77.13 -8.81 61.39
CA ASN A 321 -77.20 -9.50 62.68
C ASN A 321 -78.36 -8.98 63.55
N GLN A 322 -78.57 -7.66 63.62
CA GLN A 322 -79.69 -7.07 64.35
C GLN A 322 -81.04 -7.50 63.77
N LEU A 323 -81.18 -7.48 62.44
CA LEU A 323 -82.38 -7.94 61.74
C LEU A 323 -82.64 -9.42 62.03
N LYS A 324 -81.60 -10.26 62.02
CA LYS A 324 -81.71 -11.68 62.41
C LYS A 324 -82.21 -11.84 63.85
N GLN A 325 -81.69 -11.04 64.80
CA GLN A 325 -82.13 -11.06 66.19
C GLN A 325 -83.59 -10.61 66.36
N ILE A 326 -83.99 -9.50 65.71
CA ILE A 326 -85.37 -9.01 65.74
C ILE A 326 -86.32 -10.03 65.11
N LYS A 327 -85.96 -10.61 63.97
CA LYS A 327 -86.74 -11.67 63.32
C LYS A 327 -86.93 -12.86 64.26
N THR A 328 -85.87 -13.29 64.94
CA THR A 328 -85.94 -14.36 65.94
C THR A 328 -86.85 -13.98 67.13
N LYS A 329 -86.75 -12.75 67.65
CA LYS A 329 -87.62 -12.26 68.72
C LYS A 329 -89.08 -12.20 68.29
N TYR A 330 -89.35 -11.70 67.09
CA TYR A 330 -90.68 -11.66 66.49
C TYR A 330 -91.24 -13.07 66.36
N GLU A 331 -90.50 -14.01 65.77
CA GLU A 331 -90.91 -15.42 65.65
C GLU A 331 -91.22 -16.04 67.01
N ARG A 332 -90.39 -15.79 68.04
CA ARG A 332 -90.64 -16.25 69.41
C ARG A 332 -91.93 -15.67 70.00
N LEU A 333 -92.12 -14.35 69.95
CA LEU A 333 -93.33 -13.67 70.43
C LEU A 333 -94.57 -14.17 69.70
N ASN A 334 -94.48 -14.30 68.38
CA ASN A 334 -95.55 -14.72 67.51
C ASN A 334 -96.01 -16.17 67.78
N ASN A 335 -95.07 -17.00 68.26
CA ASN A 335 -95.31 -18.38 68.65
C ASN A 335 -95.75 -18.53 70.12
N THR A 336 -95.98 -17.46 70.87
CA THR A 336 -96.57 -17.56 72.22
C THR A 336 -98.02 -18.05 72.19
N LYS A 337 -98.47 -18.70 73.28
CA LYS A 337 -99.85 -19.23 73.37
C LYS A 337 -100.90 -18.12 73.20
N VAL A 338 -100.66 -16.95 73.80
CA VAL A 338 -101.58 -15.79 73.74
C VAL A 338 -101.72 -15.26 72.32
N ILE A 339 -100.62 -15.02 71.60
CA ILE A 339 -100.68 -14.54 70.21
C ILE A 339 -101.30 -15.59 69.29
N ARG A 340 -100.96 -16.88 69.46
CA ARG A 340 -101.62 -17.98 68.71
C ARG A 340 -103.13 -18.03 68.96
N PHE A 341 -103.56 -17.83 70.21
CA PHE A 341 -104.97 -17.76 70.56
C PHE A 341 -105.64 -16.52 69.97
N MET A 342 -105.02 -15.34 70.05
CA MET A 342 -105.51 -14.10 69.44
C MET A 342 -105.65 -14.23 67.92
N ARG A 343 -104.71 -14.89 67.22
CA ARG A 343 -104.81 -15.20 65.79
C ARG A 343 -105.98 -16.13 65.49
N LYS A 344 -106.14 -17.21 66.27
CA LYS A 344 -107.26 -18.15 66.14
C LYS A 344 -108.59 -17.43 66.37
N TYR A 345 -108.66 -16.57 67.38
CA TYR A 345 -109.81 -15.72 67.66
C TYR A 345 -110.09 -14.72 66.54
N TRP A 346 -109.07 -14.06 66.00
CA TRP A 346 -109.22 -13.12 64.88
C TRP A 346 -109.69 -13.82 63.61
N HIS A 347 -109.12 -14.99 63.28
CA HIS A 347 -109.61 -15.83 62.19
C HIS A 347 -111.07 -16.24 62.39
N LEU A 348 -111.44 -16.71 63.60
CA LEU A 348 -112.83 -17.04 63.94
C LEU A 348 -113.76 -15.82 63.83
N LYS A 349 -113.35 -14.64 64.32
CA LYS A 349 -114.11 -13.39 64.24
C LYS A 349 -114.30 -12.95 62.79
N LYS A 350 -113.26 -13.05 61.95
CA LYS A 350 -113.31 -12.71 60.53
C LYS A 350 -114.18 -13.70 59.74
N SER A 351 -114.07 -15.00 60.02
CA SER A 351 -114.93 -16.04 59.44
C SER A 351 -116.40 -15.92 59.89
N ARG A 352 -116.66 -15.46 61.13
CA ARG A 352 -118.02 -15.15 61.60
C ARG A 352 -118.59 -13.90 60.93
N LYS A 353 -117.78 -12.85 60.72
CA LYS A 353 -118.20 -11.65 59.99
C LYS A 353 -118.54 -11.98 58.53
N LEU A 354 -117.70 -12.77 57.87
CA LEU A 354 -117.96 -13.29 56.51
C LEU A 354 -119.18 -14.24 56.42
N ARG A 355 -119.61 -14.85 57.53
CA ARG A 355 -120.83 -15.68 57.63
C ARG A 355 -122.09 -14.90 57.98
N ASN A 356 -121.96 -13.67 58.49
CA ASN A 356 -123.08 -12.78 58.79
C ASN A 356 -123.32 -11.76 57.67
N ASP A 357 -122.34 -11.56 56.79
CA ASP A 357 -122.43 -10.73 55.57
C ASP A 357 -122.79 -11.57 54.31
N THR A 358 -123.13 -12.86 54.49
CA THR A 358 -123.77 -13.77 53.51
C THR A 358 -125.02 -14.34 54.15
#